data_AF-A0A8T1UML6-F1
#
_entry.id   AF-A0A8T1UML6-F1
#
_cell.length_a   1.000
_cell.length_b   1.000
_cell.length_c   1.000
_cell.angle_alpha   90.00
_cell.angle_beta   90.00
_cell.angle_gamma   90.00
#
_symmetry.space_group_name_H-M   'P 1'
#
loop_
_entity.id
_entity.type
_entity.pdbx_description
1 polymer ?
#
loop_
_entity_poly.entity_id
_entity_poly.type
_entity_poly.pdbx_seq_one_letter_code
_entity_poly.pdbx_strand_id
1 'polypeptide(L)'
;MSMDVSTQSLPDLSTLQVKVGELRLSADGTWLYLLQVTCGRARWQVAKRYSEIRELWLELSKTLSDNAVQNSCTEHCHFLAGFEQDKFPKKHLLLTQHKLETRAGELDQFFLKMAMRLNLCNPLELQTCRLRGCELLTSIAKFFDVDAEQAKNHSALGFSRSISMQREVRRHDQQFTKKRRGSINVSMGVGLSRRFSFGFQDRHSAVAALAQ
;
A
#
# COMPACT_ATOMS: atom_id res chain seq x y z
N MET A 1 26.36 -24.16 7.51
CA MET A 1 25.00 -23.98 8.07
C MET A 1 24.58 -22.56 7.75
N SER A 2 23.78 -22.37 6.69
CA SER A 2 23.25 -21.06 6.31
C SER A 2 22.08 -20.76 7.25
N MET A 3 22.31 -19.94 8.27
CA MET A 3 21.22 -19.32 9.00
C MET A 3 20.74 -18.13 8.17
N ASP A 4 19.96 -18.41 7.12
CA ASP A 4 19.04 -17.41 6.57
C ASP A 4 17.90 -17.25 7.59
N VAL A 5 18.23 -16.66 8.74
CA VAL A 5 17.24 -15.95 9.53
C VAL A 5 16.78 -14.86 8.60
N SER A 6 15.63 -15.09 7.97
CA SER A 6 14.85 -14.01 7.38
C SER A 6 14.58 -13.06 8.54
N THR A 7 15.47 -12.11 8.78
CA THR A 7 15.17 -10.93 9.58
C THR A 7 13.99 -10.33 8.86
N GLN A 8 12.79 -10.64 9.36
CA GLN A 8 11.54 -10.07 8.91
C GLN A 8 11.75 -8.58 9.04
N SER A 9 12.07 -7.93 7.91
CA SER A 9 12.51 -6.55 7.91
C SER A 9 11.35 -5.76 8.46
N LEU A 10 11.49 -5.19 9.66
CA LEU A 10 10.46 -4.34 10.24
C LEU A 10 10.00 -3.30 9.21
N PRO A 11 8.72 -2.91 9.24
CA PRO A 11 8.21 -1.96 8.28
C PRO A 11 8.95 -0.63 8.40
N ASP A 12 9.39 -0.10 7.27
CA ASP A 12 10.17 1.13 7.21
C ASP A 12 9.26 2.35 7.37
N LEU A 13 9.22 2.90 8.58
CA LEU A 13 8.40 4.06 8.92
C LEU A 13 8.87 5.36 8.23
N SER A 14 10.08 5.42 7.63
CA SER A 14 10.51 6.60 6.85
C SER A 14 9.85 6.67 5.47
N THR A 15 9.00 5.69 5.14
CA THR A 15 8.17 5.68 3.94
C THR A 15 6.69 5.85 4.27
N LEU A 16 6.37 6.16 5.53
CA LEU A 16 4.99 6.33 5.98
C LEU A 16 4.35 7.50 5.24
N GLN A 17 3.16 7.26 4.72
CA GLN A 17 2.28 8.28 4.17
C GLN A 17 0.87 8.01 4.69
N VAL A 18 0.19 9.08 5.08
CA VAL A 18 -1.17 9.01 5.61
C VAL A 18 -1.99 10.08 4.92
N LYS A 19 -3.12 9.70 4.37
CA LYS A 19 -4.12 10.62 3.83
C LYS A 19 -5.44 10.43 4.54
N VAL A 20 -6.07 11.52 4.95
CA VAL A 20 -7.43 11.49 5.49
C VAL A 20 -8.40 11.40 4.32
N GLY A 21 -9.01 10.24 4.17
CA GLY A 21 -10.02 9.95 3.15
C GLY A 21 -11.43 10.31 3.62
N GLU A 22 -12.38 9.45 3.27
CA GLU A 22 -13.80 9.67 3.53
C GLU A 22 -14.17 9.64 5.02
N LEU A 23 -15.25 10.34 5.36
CA LEU A 23 -15.91 10.25 6.66
C LEU A 23 -16.93 9.10 6.63
N ARG A 24 -16.94 8.27 7.67
CA ARG A 24 -17.96 7.22 7.84
C ARG A 24 -18.69 7.40 9.15
N LEU A 25 -19.99 7.14 9.13
CA LEU A 25 -20.79 7.04 10.35
C LEU A 25 -20.72 5.58 10.85
N SER A 26 -20.29 5.42 12.10
CA SER A 26 -20.29 4.13 12.80
C SER A 26 -21.71 3.77 13.26
N ALA A 27 -21.92 2.50 13.59
CA ALA A 27 -23.21 1.99 14.06
C ALA A 27 -23.67 2.64 15.38
N ASP A 28 -22.74 3.14 16.19
CA ASP A 28 -22.99 3.88 17.43
C ASP A 28 -23.27 5.38 17.20
N GLY A 29 -23.37 5.82 15.94
CA GLY A 29 -23.60 7.21 15.56
C GLY A 29 -22.36 8.10 15.67
N THR A 30 -21.17 7.53 15.86
CA THR A 30 -19.92 8.31 15.89
C THR A 30 -19.29 8.45 14.51
N TRP A 31 -18.72 9.63 14.23
CA TRP A 31 -18.00 9.87 12.98
C TRP A 31 -16.58 9.33 13.05
N LEU A 32 -16.22 8.53 12.05
CA LEU A 32 -14.92 7.94 11.82
C LEU A 32 -14.23 8.63 10.63
N TYR A 33 -12.95 8.91 10.80
CA TYR A 33 -12.06 9.35 9.74
C TYR A 33 -11.36 8.12 9.16
N LEU A 34 -11.52 7.87 7.87
CA LEU A 34 -10.76 6.82 7.19
C LEU A 34 -9.38 7.33 6.84
N LEU A 35 -8.37 6.74 7.46
CA LEU A 35 -6.97 7.05 7.20
C LEU A 35 -6.46 6.04 6.15
N GLN A 36 -6.10 6.52 4.97
CA GLN A 36 -5.40 5.73 3.97
C GLN A 36 -3.92 5.74 4.32
N VAL A 37 -3.40 4.60 4.74
CA VAL A 37 -2.00 4.45 5.17
C VAL A 37 -1.22 3.73 4.08
N THR A 38 -0.04 4.25 3.77
CA THR A 38 0.95 3.60 2.91
C THR A 38 2.28 3.53 3.67
N CYS A 39 2.93 2.37 3.66
CA CYS A 39 4.26 2.17 4.23
C CYS A 39 5.00 1.15 3.36
N GLY A 40 6.09 1.57 2.75
CA GLY A 40 6.80 0.85 1.71
C GLY A 40 5.89 0.56 0.52
N ARG A 41 5.65 -0.73 0.26
CA ARG A 41 4.76 -1.20 -0.82
C ARG A 41 3.35 -1.53 -0.34
N ALA A 42 3.12 -1.55 0.98
CA ALA A 42 1.84 -1.90 1.56
C ALA A 42 0.95 -0.67 1.65
N ARG A 43 -0.34 -0.87 1.39
CA ARG A 43 -1.38 0.16 1.52
C ARG A 43 -2.64 -0.44 2.13
N TRP A 44 -3.19 0.24 3.12
CA TRP A 44 -4.40 -0.19 3.82
C TRP A 44 -5.21 1.01 4.32
N GLN A 45 -6.33 0.73 4.96
CA GLN A 45 -7.20 1.75 5.58
C GLN A 45 -7.40 1.45 7.05
N VAL A 46 -7.31 2.49 7.87
CA VAL A 46 -7.62 2.43 9.31
C VAL A 46 -8.70 3.45 9.61
N ALA A 47 -9.79 3.03 10.26
CA ALA A 47 -10.85 3.94 10.67
C ALA A 47 -10.60 4.38 12.12
N LYS A 48 -10.55 5.70 12.36
CA LYS A 48 -10.29 6.27 13.70
C LYS A 48 -11.30 7.35 14.05
N ARG A 49 -11.73 7.41 15.31
CA ARG A 49 -12.45 8.58 15.83
C ARG A 49 -11.49 9.74 16.02
N TYR A 50 -12.04 10.96 15.99
CA TYR A 50 -11.25 12.15 16.32
C TYR A 50 -10.62 12.09 17.72
N SER A 51 -11.30 11.49 18.70
CA SER A 51 -10.75 11.32 20.06
C SER A 51 -9.48 10.47 20.07
N GLU A 52 -9.46 9.38 19.30
CA GLU A 52 -8.29 8.49 19.20
C GLU A 52 -7.11 9.20 18.53
N ILE A 53 -7.38 9.99 17.47
CA ILE A 53 -6.33 10.79 16.82
C ILE A 53 -5.79 11.85 17.78
N ARG A 54 -6.67 12.46 18.58
CA ARG A 54 -6.27 13.44 19.61
C ARG A 54 -5.46 12.79 20.73
N GLU A 55 -5.82 11.59 21.15
CA GLU A 55 -5.07 10.82 22.15
C GLU A 55 -3.66 10.51 21.64
N LEU A 56 -3.51 10.08 20.39
CA LEU A 56 -2.19 9.91 19.75
C LEU A 56 -1.38 11.21 19.83
N TRP A 57 -1.96 12.35 19.45
CA TRP A 57 -1.24 13.62 19.51
C TRP A 57 -0.79 13.98 20.93
N LEU A 58 -1.64 13.75 21.93
CA LEU A 58 -1.30 13.99 23.33
C LEU A 58 -0.20 13.05 23.82
N GLU A 59 -0.26 11.77 23.45
CA GLU A 59 0.75 10.77 23.79
C GLU A 59 2.10 11.13 23.19
N LEU A 60 2.14 11.44 21.88
CA LEU A 60 3.36 11.90 21.21
C LEU A 60 3.93 13.16 21.86
N SER A 61 3.07 14.15 22.16
CA SER A 61 3.49 15.40 22.79
C SER A 61 4.06 15.18 24.20
N LYS A 62 3.45 14.27 24.96
CA LYS A 62 3.93 13.90 26.29
C LYS A 62 5.29 13.21 26.21
N THR A 63 5.44 12.21 25.35
CA THR A 63 6.69 11.46 25.20
C THR A 63 7.82 12.34 24.65
N LEU A 64 7.51 13.32 23.80
CA LEU A 64 8.49 14.31 23.32
C LEU A 64 8.96 15.30 24.39
N SER A 65 8.08 15.63 25.34
CA SER A 65 8.38 16.55 26.46
C SER A 65 8.99 15.85 27.68
N ASP A 66 9.00 14.52 27.72
CA ASP A 66 9.60 13.76 28.82
C ASP A 66 11.13 13.66 28.67
N ASN A 67 11.85 14.34 29.57
CA ASN A 67 13.31 14.38 29.59
C ASN A 67 13.96 13.00 29.80
N ALA A 68 13.24 12.03 30.39
CA ALA A 68 13.79 10.68 30.58
C ALA A 68 13.93 9.92 29.25
N VAL A 69 12.99 10.12 28.33
CA VAL A 69 12.96 9.50 27.00
C VAL A 69 13.99 10.14 26.07
N GLN A 70 14.27 11.44 26.25
CA GLN A 70 15.33 12.14 25.53
C GLN A 70 16.73 11.57 25.82
N ASN A 71 16.95 11.04 27.03
CA ASN A 71 18.26 10.53 27.46
C ASN A 71 18.46 9.02 27.18
N SER A 72 17.39 8.24 27.06
CA SER A 72 17.47 6.78 26.86
C SER A 72 17.62 6.39 25.39
N CYS A 73 17.10 7.21 24.48
CA CYS A 73 17.29 7.00 23.05
C CYS A 73 18.61 7.62 22.64
N THR A 74 19.70 6.87 22.85
CA THR A 74 21.06 7.26 22.51
C THR A 74 21.11 7.69 21.04
N GLU A 75 21.16 9.01 20.87
CA GLU A 75 21.26 9.74 19.62
C GLU A 75 20.06 9.52 18.67
N HIS A 76 19.35 10.60 18.32
CA HIS A 76 18.41 10.70 17.18
C HIS A 76 16.90 10.47 17.41
N CYS A 77 16.36 10.18 18.60
CA CYS A 77 14.88 10.15 18.78
C CYS A 77 14.14 11.50 18.61
N HIS A 78 14.84 12.57 18.20
CA HIS A 78 14.29 13.91 17.99
C HIS A 78 13.64 14.12 16.61
N PHE A 79 13.39 13.05 15.85
CA PHE A 79 12.76 13.12 14.53
C PHE A 79 11.43 13.90 14.51
N LEU A 80 10.67 13.84 15.61
CA LEU A 80 9.44 14.59 15.81
C LEU A 80 9.59 15.79 16.75
N ALA A 81 10.81 16.26 17.05
CA ALA A 81 11.01 17.42 17.91
C ALA A 81 10.32 18.67 17.33
N GLY A 82 9.60 19.42 18.16
CA GLY A 82 8.79 20.55 17.71
C GLY A 82 7.45 20.15 17.10
N PHE A 83 7.07 18.86 17.13
CA PHE A 83 5.74 18.40 16.72
C PHE A 83 4.70 18.71 17.79
N GLU A 84 5.10 18.77 19.06
CA GLU A 84 4.28 19.21 20.19
C GLU A 84 3.82 20.68 20.06
N GLN A 85 4.56 21.48 19.29
CA GLN A 85 4.26 22.89 19.01
C GLN A 85 3.29 23.06 17.83
N ASP A 86 3.10 22.00 17.01
CA ASP A 86 2.15 22.05 15.90
C ASP A 86 0.72 22.15 16.45
N LYS A 87 -0.05 23.07 15.88
CA LYS A 87 -1.45 23.27 16.24
C LYS A 87 -2.27 22.04 15.87
N PHE A 88 -2.89 21.40 16.86
CA PHE A 88 -3.84 20.31 16.63
C PHE A 88 -5.27 20.83 16.34
N PRO A 89 -6.01 20.21 15.41
CA PRO A 89 -7.40 20.59 15.09
C PRO A 89 -8.28 20.61 16.33
N LYS A 90 -9.09 21.66 16.54
CA LYS A 90 -9.93 21.78 17.74
C LYS A 90 -11.19 20.90 17.64
N LYS A 91 -11.66 20.41 18.80
CA LYS A 91 -12.98 19.79 18.89
C LYS A 91 -14.05 20.86 18.67
N HIS A 92 -14.99 20.59 17.77
CA HIS A 92 -16.17 21.45 17.58
C HIS A 92 -17.35 20.86 18.34
N LEU A 93 -18.11 21.71 19.04
CA LEU A 93 -19.31 21.32 19.78
C LEU A 93 -20.46 20.91 18.84
N LEU A 94 -20.58 21.57 17.69
CA LEU A 94 -21.56 21.25 16.66
C LEU A 94 -20.85 20.54 15.49
N LEU A 95 -21.38 19.38 15.11
CA LEU A 95 -20.85 18.55 14.02
C LEU A 95 -21.72 18.73 12.77
N THR A 96 -21.49 19.81 12.03
CA THR A 96 -22.03 19.94 10.67
C THR A 96 -21.09 19.24 9.68
N GLN A 97 -21.60 18.79 8.54
CA GLN A 97 -20.79 18.17 7.49
C GLN A 97 -19.58 19.05 7.13
N HIS A 98 -19.82 20.34 6.86
CA HIS A 98 -18.76 21.31 6.59
C HIS A 98 -17.66 21.32 7.67
N LYS A 99 -18.03 21.31 8.97
CA LYS A 99 -17.05 21.28 10.06
C LYS A 99 -16.28 19.96 10.14
N LEU A 100 -16.91 18.84 9.79
CA LEU A 100 -16.24 17.55 9.75
C LEU A 100 -15.23 17.49 8.61
N GLU A 101 -15.59 18.01 7.44
CA GLU A 101 -14.73 18.09 6.25
C GLU A 101 -13.57 19.08 6.47
N THR A 102 -13.83 20.27 7.03
CA THR A 102 -12.76 21.20 7.41
C THR A 102 -11.78 20.52 8.37
N ARG A 103 -12.29 19.83 9.40
CA ARG A 103 -11.42 19.09 10.33
C ARG A 103 -10.65 17.97 9.63
N ALA A 104 -11.25 17.27 8.67
CA ALA A 104 -10.56 16.24 7.89
C ALA A 104 -9.36 16.85 7.15
N GLY A 105 -9.51 18.03 6.55
CA GLY A 105 -8.41 18.77 5.92
C GLY A 105 -7.32 19.19 6.90
N GLU A 106 -7.68 19.67 8.10
CA GLU A 106 -6.69 20.00 9.14
C GLU A 106 -5.96 18.74 9.66
N LEU A 107 -6.66 17.61 9.78
CA LEU A 107 -6.06 16.33 10.16
C LEU A 107 -5.13 15.79 9.07
N ASP A 108 -5.46 15.98 7.80
CA ASP A 108 -4.60 15.61 6.67
C ASP A 108 -3.27 16.37 6.74
N GLN A 109 -3.31 17.68 6.99
CA GLN A 109 -2.11 18.49 7.21
C GLN A 109 -1.30 18.03 8.43
N PHE A 110 -1.97 17.68 9.53
CA PHE A 110 -1.33 17.15 10.73
C PHE A 110 -0.55 15.86 10.43
N PHE A 111 -1.20 14.89 9.78
CA PHE A 111 -0.56 13.62 9.45
C PHE A 111 0.53 13.77 8.38
N LEU A 112 0.34 14.67 7.41
CA LEU A 112 1.35 15.00 6.41
C LEU A 112 2.63 15.52 7.08
N LYS A 113 2.51 16.47 8.02
CA LYS A 113 3.67 17.01 8.75
C LYS A 113 4.40 15.93 9.54
N MET A 114 3.66 15.06 10.23
CA MET A 114 4.25 13.94 10.97
C MET A 114 4.99 12.97 10.05
N ALA A 115 4.35 12.55 8.95
CA ALA A 115 4.94 11.68 7.95
C ALA A 115 6.19 12.30 7.32
N MET A 116 6.14 13.57 6.93
CA MET A 116 7.30 14.27 6.37
C MET A 116 8.49 14.28 7.32
N ARG A 117 8.27 14.54 8.61
CA ARG A 117 9.34 14.52 9.63
C ARG A 117 9.98 13.13 9.72
N LEU A 118 9.18 12.06 9.75
CA LEU A 118 9.69 10.68 9.72
C LEU A 118 10.45 10.36 8.42
N ASN A 119 9.98 10.87 7.28
CA ASN A 119 10.57 10.61 5.97
C ASN A 119 11.91 11.34 5.75
N LEU A 120 12.20 12.39 6.53
CA LEU A 120 13.49 13.08 6.53
C LEU A 120 14.56 12.33 7.33
N CYS A 121 14.17 11.29 8.06
CA CYS A 121 15.08 10.52 8.89
C CYS A 121 15.82 9.48 8.06
N ASN A 122 17.03 9.12 8.48
CA ASN A 122 17.73 7.99 7.90
C ASN A 122 16.95 6.69 8.21
N PRO A 123 16.54 5.90 7.19
CA PRO A 123 15.74 4.69 7.40
C PRO A 123 16.40 3.70 8.36
N LEU A 124 17.73 3.55 8.29
CA LEU A 124 18.48 2.61 9.13
C LEU A 124 18.48 3.03 10.60
N GLU A 125 18.57 4.32 10.88
CA GLU A 125 18.52 4.87 12.23
C GLU A 125 17.11 4.73 12.81
N LEU A 126 16.08 5.05 12.02
CA LEU A 126 14.69 4.91 12.41
C LEU A 126 14.34 3.45 12.74
N GLN A 127 14.80 2.51 11.92
CA GLN A 127 14.61 1.08 12.13
C GLN A 127 15.35 0.59 13.38
N THR A 128 16.60 1.00 13.57
CA THR A 128 17.40 0.64 14.75
C THR A 128 16.76 1.18 16.03
N CYS A 129 16.29 2.42 15.98
CA CYS A 129 15.59 3.08 17.08
C CYS A 129 14.30 2.34 17.45
N ARG A 130 13.53 1.89 16.45
CA ARG A 130 12.34 1.07 16.66
C ARG A 130 12.67 -0.29 17.27
N LEU A 131 13.74 -0.95 16.81
CA LEU A 131 14.21 -2.22 17.37
C LEU A 131 14.64 -2.11 18.83
N ARG A 132 15.14 -0.94 19.23
CA ARG A 132 15.48 -0.63 20.64
C ARG A 132 14.26 -0.33 21.52
N GLY A 133 13.05 -0.39 20.97
CA GLY A 133 11.81 -0.20 21.72
C GLY A 133 11.43 1.26 21.94
N CYS A 134 11.78 2.16 21.01
CA CYS A 134 11.36 3.55 21.07
C CYS A 134 9.83 3.68 21.21
N GLU A 135 9.38 4.29 22.29
CA GLU A 135 7.96 4.44 22.61
C GLU A 135 7.22 5.25 21.54
N LEU A 136 7.80 6.37 21.07
CA LEU A 136 7.20 7.21 20.01
C LEU A 136 6.90 6.40 18.74
N LEU A 137 7.92 5.70 18.22
CA LEU A 137 7.78 4.91 16.99
C LEU A 137 6.83 3.73 17.20
N THR A 138 6.81 3.17 18.41
CA THR A 138 5.88 2.10 18.79
C THR A 138 4.44 2.58 18.81
N SER A 139 4.15 3.74 19.39
CA SER A 139 2.79 4.31 19.42
C SER A 139 2.30 4.66 18.01
N ILE A 140 3.17 5.20 17.15
CA ILE A 140 2.86 5.45 15.73
C ILE A 140 2.55 4.14 15.00
N ALA A 141 3.42 3.14 15.10
CA ALA A 141 3.24 1.86 14.43
C ALA A 141 1.96 1.14 14.86
N LYS A 142 1.65 1.17 16.17
CA LYS A 142 0.41 0.61 16.71
C LYS A 142 -0.81 1.37 16.23
N PHE A 143 -0.78 2.70 16.25
CA PHE A 143 -1.93 3.51 15.86
C PHE A 143 -2.38 3.25 14.41
N PHE A 144 -1.41 3.08 13.51
CA PHE A 144 -1.67 2.81 12.09
C PHE A 144 -1.71 1.31 11.75
N ASP A 145 -1.68 0.41 12.72
CA ASP A 145 -1.71 -1.05 12.50
C ASP A 145 -0.58 -1.57 11.59
N VAL A 146 0.59 -0.91 11.59
CA VAL A 146 1.69 -1.17 10.64
C VAL A 146 2.20 -2.62 10.76
N ASP A 147 2.38 -3.11 11.99
CA ASP A 147 2.89 -4.47 12.24
C ASP A 147 1.87 -5.55 11.89
N ALA A 148 0.59 -5.30 12.21
CA ALA A 148 -0.49 -6.24 11.92
C ALA A 148 -0.68 -6.42 10.41
N GLU A 149 -0.61 -5.33 9.63
CA GLU A 149 -0.75 -5.38 8.17
C GLU A 149 0.47 -5.97 7.48
N GLN A 150 1.66 -5.77 8.04
CA GLN A 150 2.84 -6.42 7.50
C GLN A 150 2.76 -7.96 7.67
N ALA A 151 2.33 -8.44 8.83
CA ALA A 151 2.17 -9.87 9.09
C ALA A 151 1.18 -10.52 8.10
N LYS A 152 0.08 -9.84 7.76
CA LYS A 152 -0.89 -10.28 6.74
C LYS A 152 -0.26 -10.40 5.36
N ASN A 153 0.47 -9.39 4.90
CA ASN A 153 1.12 -9.41 3.58
C ASN A 153 2.15 -10.53 3.45
N HIS A 154 2.92 -10.82 4.51
CA HIS A 154 3.85 -11.95 4.51
C HIS A 154 3.14 -13.30 4.45
N SER A 155 2.03 -13.47 5.19
CA SER A 155 1.24 -14.70 5.13
C SER A 155 0.69 -14.95 3.72
N ALA A 156 0.18 -13.91 3.04
CA ALA A 156 -0.35 -14.01 1.67
C ALA A 156 0.71 -14.41 0.63
N LEU A 157 1.95 -13.90 0.77
CA LEU A 157 3.08 -14.29 -0.09
C LEU A 157 3.52 -15.76 0.14
N GLY A 158 3.34 -16.28 1.36
CA GLY A 158 3.64 -17.67 1.71
C GLY A 158 2.73 -18.71 1.04
N PHE A 159 1.52 -18.32 0.61
CA PHE A 159 0.56 -19.20 -0.06
C PHE A 159 0.68 -19.23 -1.59
N SER A 160 1.50 -18.36 -2.20
CA SER A 160 1.76 -18.36 -3.65
C SER A 160 2.87 -19.34 -4.07
N ARG A 161 2.83 -20.58 -3.60
CA ARG A 161 3.66 -21.68 -4.14
C ARG A 161 2.78 -22.57 -5.00
N SER A 162 2.51 -22.13 -6.22
CA SER A 162 1.86 -22.94 -7.25
C SER A 162 2.68 -24.20 -7.54
N ILE A 163 2.06 -25.36 -7.34
CA ILE A 163 2.58 -26.68 -7.66
C ILE A 163 2.77 -26.76 -9.19
N SER A 164 4.02 -26.69 -9.65
CA SER A 164 4.39 -27.04 -11.01
C SER A 164 4.31 -28.57 -11.18
N MET A 165 3.19 -29.07 -11.70
CA MET A 165 3.11 -30.43 -12.25
C MET A 165 3.90 -30.47 -13.56
N GLN A 166 5.21 -30.70 -13.47
CA GLN A 166 6.00 -31.12 -14.63
C GLN A 166 5.49 -32.51 -15.05
N ARG A 167 4.67 -32.55 -16.11
CA ARG A 167 4.45 -33.79 -16.86
C ARG A 167 5.78 -34.17 -17.51
N GLU A 168 6.47 -35.16 -16.95
CA GLU A 168 7.50 -35.91 -17.65
C GLU A 168 6.87 -36.57 -18.89
N VAL A 169 7.02 -35.93 -20.05
CA VAL A 169 6.78 -36.61 -21.32
C VAL A 169 8.02 -37.44 -21.61
N ARG A 170 7.98 -38.70 -21.14
CA ARG A 170 8.93 -39.75 -21.51
C ARG A 170 9.04 -39.80 -23.04
N ARG A 171 10.25 -39.57 -23.54
CA ARG A 171 10.65 -39.91 -24.91
C ARG A 171 10.49 -41.43 -25.08
N HIS A 172 9.68 -41.84 -26.04
CA HIS A 172 9.67 -43.22 -26.53
C HIS A 172 10.10 -43.20 -27.99
N ASP A 173 11.30 -43.71 -28.22
CA ASP A 173 11.82 -44.11 -29.53
C ASP A 173 10.95 -45.23 -30.10
N GLN A 174 10.43 -45.05 -31.31
CA GLN A 174 10.07 -46.18 -32.19
C GLN A 174 10.42 -45.85 -33.64
N GLN A 175 11.45 -46.54 -34.13
CA GLN A 175 11.88 -46.55 -35.52
C GLN A 175 11.43 -47.85 -36.22
N PHE A 176 10.97 -47.67 -37.47
CA PHE A 176 10.88 -48.61 -38.60
C PHE A 176 9.98 -49.86 -38.54
N THR A 177 9.08 -50.00 -39.54
CA THR A 177 9.35 -50.84 -40.74
C THR A 177 8.42 -50.50 -41.92
N LYS A 178 9.00 -50.51 -43.13
CA LYS A 178 8.33 -50.45 -44.44
C LYS A 178 7.65 -51.79 -44.76
N LYS A 179 6.41 -51.79 -45.28
CA LYS A 179 5.93 -52.67 -46.37
C LYS A 179 4.81 -52.00 -47.19
N ARG A 180 4.71 -52.42 -48.45
CA ARG A 180 4.30 -51.67 -49.66
C ARG A 180 3.16 -52.39 -50.39
N ARG A 181 2.08 -51.67 -50.77
CA ARG A 181 1.17 -51.81 -51.96
C ARG A 181 -0.16 -51.12 -51.61
N GLY A 182 -0.49 -49.94 -52.17
CA GLY A 182 -1.10 -49.70 -53.49
C GLY A 182 -2.62 -49.53 -53.27
N SER A 183 -3.26 -48.37 -53.48
CA SER A 183 -3.55 -47.76 -54.79
C SER A 183 -4.10 -46.31 -54.69
N ILE A 184 -3.47 -45.40 -55.46
CA ILE A 184 -3.99 -44.35 -56.37
C ILE A 184 -5.30 -43.58 -56.03
N ASN A 185 -5.18 -42.25 -55.89
CA ASN A 185 -5.90 -41.16 -56.61
C ASN A 185 -5.38 -39.80 -56.06
N VAL A 186 -4.47 -39.09 -56.75
CA VAL A 186 -4.60 -38.05 -57.81
C VAL A 186 -5.21 -36.71 -57.34
N SER A 187 -4.30 -35.71 -57.21
CA SER A 187 -4.33 -34.22 -57.41
C SER A 187 -5.57 -33.38 -57.02
N MET A 188 -5.47 -32.12 -56.55
CA MET A 188 -4.74 -30.97 -57.10
C MET A 188 -4.56 -29.79 -56.10
N GLY A 189 -3.49 -29.00 -56.31
CA GLY A 189 -3.39 -27.55 -55.99
C GLY A 189 -2.75 -27.22 -54.63
N VAL A 190 -1.44 -26.96 -54.50
CA VAL A 190 -0.73 -25.70 -54.85
C VAL A 190 -1.56 -24.49 -54.40
N GLY A 191 -1.39 -23.96 -53.18
CA GLY A 191 -0.19 -23.25 -52.74
C GLY A 191 -0.27 -21.80 -53.21
N LEU A 192 -0.40 -20.83 -52.28
CA LEU A 192 0.26 -19.52 -52.31
C LEU A 192 -0.27 -18.61 -51.19
N SER A 193 0.69 -18.16 -50.39
CA SER A 193 0.66 -16.93 -49.60
C SER A 193 0.03 -15.77 -50.37
N ARG A 194 -0.89 -15.01 -49.75
CA ARG A 194 -1.11 -13.57 -50.01
C ARG A 194 -1.98 -12.92 -48.93
N ARG A 195 -1.42 -11.90 -48.28
CA ARG A 195 -2.15 -10.86 -47.53
C ARG A 195 -3.12 -10.15 -48.47
N PHE A 196 -4.33 -9.86 -47.99
CA PHE A 196 -5.10 -8.69 -48.40
C PHE A 196 -5.87 -8.15 -47.20
N SER A 197 -5.58 -6.89 -46.84
CA SER A 197 -6.50 -6.01 -46.14
C SER A 197 -7.36 -5.31 -47.18
N PHE A 198 -8.67 -5.21 -46.96
CA PHE A 198 -9.52 -4.19 -47.57
C PHE A 198 -10.66 -3.86 -46.60
N GLY A 199 -10.84 -2.56 -46.34
CA GLY A 199 -11.97 -2.00 -45.64
C GLY A 199 -13.04 -1.49 -46.60
N PHE A 200 -14.21 -1.20 -46.02
CA PHE A 200 -15.30 -0.32 -46.44
C PHE A 200 -16.05 -0.04 -45.12
N GLN A 201 -16.10 1.15 -44.51
CA GLN A 201 -16.41 2.52 -44.93
C GLN A 201 -17.82 2.69 -45.50
N ASP A 202 -18.73 3.19 -44.65
CA ASP A 202 -19.73 4.26 -44.88
C ASP A 202 -20.69 4.31 -43.66
N ARG A 203 -21.22 5.42 -43.17
CA ARG A 203 -21.20 6.82 -43.60
C ARG A 203 -21.65 7.74 -42.46
N HIS A 204 -21.21 8.99 -42.58
CA HIS A 204 -21.43 10.16 -41.74
C HIS A 204 -22.90 10.57 -41.52
N SER A 205 -23.15 11.27 -40.42
CA SER A 205 -23.80 12.59 -40.50
C SER A 205 -23.31 13.50 -39.37
N ALA A 206 -23.02 14.75 -39.72
CA ALA A 206 -22.50 15.83 -38.88
C ALA A 206 -23.48 17.01 -38.91
N VAL A 207 -23.07 18.12 -38.24
CA VAL A 207 -23.56 19.52 -38.35
C VAL A 207 -24.62 19.88 -37.29
N ALA A 208 -24.59 21.02 -36.57
CA ALA A 208 -23.60 22.07 -36.30
C ALA A 208 -24.06 22.93 -35.11
N ALA A 209 -23.13 23.76 -34.61
CA ALA A 209 -23.30 24.78 -33.59
C ALA A 209 -24.11 26.01 -34.05
N LEU A 210 -24.73 26.72 -33.10
CA LEU A 210 -25.00 28.15 -33.18
C LEU A 210 -24.80 28.81 -31.80
N ALA A 211 -24.07 29.92 -31.83
CA ALA A 211 -23.91 30.89 -30.76
C ALA A 211 -24.93 32.03 -30.93
N GLN A 212 -25.32 32.66 -29.83
CA GLN A 212 -25.69 34.07 -29.72
C GLN A 212 -25.38 34.55 -28.29
#